data_AF-A0A7V5DLL3-F1
#
_entry.id   AF-A0A7V5DLL3-F1
#
_cell.length_a   1.000
_cell.length_b   1.000
_cell.length_c   1.000
_cell.angle_alpha   90.00
_cell.angle_beta   90.00
_cell.angle_gamma   90.00
#
_symmetry.space_group_name_H-M   'P 1'
#
loop_
_entity.id
_entity.type
_entity.pdbx_description
1 polymer ?
#
loop_
_entity_poly.entity_id
_entity_poly.type
_entity_poly.pdbx_seq_one_letter_code
_entity_poly.pdbx_strand_id
1 'polypeptide(L)'
;MYGEDLDWAYRIRQKGWKVYYNPAVTVLHYKRAASRHSRRAQFEFQRAMYIFYRKHYAASTSRVLHFLILCGLVLRGGLPMLREILGRPQAATTKETPA
;
A
#
# COMPACT_ATOMS: atom_id res chain seq x y z
N MET A 1 6.75 1.90 7.37
CA MET A 1 6.63 0.44 7.27
C MET A 1 5.16 0.06 7.30
N TYR A 2 4.53 -0.01 6.13
CA TYR A 2 3.07 -0.25 6.03
C TYR A 2 2.61 -0.98 4.76
N GLY A 3 3.45 -1.12 3.73
CA GLY A 3 3.04 -1.73 2.46
C GLY A 3 4.17 -2.37 1.67
N GLU A 4 5.41 -2.29 2.14
CA GLU A 4 6.57 -2.95 1.55
C GLU A 4 6.41 -4.46 1.53
N ASP A 5 5.98 -5.07 2.64
CA ASP A 5 5.81 -6.52 2.75
C ASP A 5 4.71 -7.00 1.80
N LEU A 6 3.61 -6.24 1.70
CA LEU A 6 2.51 -6.50 0.79
C LEU A 6 2.97 -6.38 -0.67
N ASP A 7 3.70 -5.32 -1.02
CA ASP A 7 4.24 -5.09 -2.35
C ASP A 7 5.27 -6.15 -2.75
N TRP A 8 6.10 -6.60 -1.81
CA TRP A 8 7.04 -7.70 -2.00
C TRP A 8 6.32 -9.02 -2.20
N ALA A 9 5.42 -9.40 -1.29
CA ALA A 9 4.66 -10.65 -1.38
C ALA A 9 3.90 -10.75 -2.70
N TYR A 10 3.29 -9.63 -3.15
CA TYR A 10 2.61 -9.56 -4.43
C TYR A 10 3.57 -9.77 -5.61
N ARG A 11 4.71 -9.05 -5.66
CA ARG A 11 5.71 -9.21 -6.73
C ARG A 11 6.37 -10.59 -6.75
N ILE A 12 6.64 -11.17 -5.59
CA ILE A 12 7.16 -12.54 -5.44
C ILE A 12 6.16 -13.53 -6.05
N ARG A 13 4.88 -13.40 -5.71
CA ARG A 13 3.81 -14.22 -6.27
C ARG A 13 3.68 -14.06 -7.79
N GLN A 14 3.78 -12.83 -8.32
CA GLN A 14 3.77 -12.59 -9.76
C GLN A 14 4.92 -13.29 -10.50
N LYS A 15 6.06 -13.50 -9.84
CA LYS A 15 7.21 -14.26 -10.39
C LYS A 15 7.05 -15.78 -10.25
N GLY A 16 5.86 -16.28 -9.90
CA GLY A 16 5.57 -17.72 -9.79
C GLY A 16 5.99 -18.37 -8.47
N TRP A 17 6.51 -17.59 -7.51
CA TRP A 17 6.86 -18.11 -6.20
C TRP A 17 5.63 -18.28 -5.31
N LYS A 18 5.67 -19.26 -4.43
CA LYS A 18 4.62 -19.52 -3.45
C LYS A 18 4.95 -18.82 -2.14
N VAL A 19 3.95 -18.17 -1.56
CA VAL A 19 4.04 -17.55 -0.23
C VAL A 19 3.30 -18.45 0.76
N TYR A 20 4.00 -18.90 1.80
CA TYR A 20 3.49 -19.83 2.80
C TYR A 20 3.41 -19.18 4.18
N TYR A 21 2.37 -19.54 4.94
CA TYR A 21 2.26 -19.27 6.36
C TYR A 21 2.54 -20.58 7.12
N ASN A 22 3.38 -20.53 8.16
CA ASN A 22 3.70 -21.70 8.97
C ASN A 22 2.72 -21.82 10.15
N PRO A 23 1.83 -22.83 10.19
CA PRO A 23 0.85 -22.97 11.26
C PRO A 23 1.48 -23.42 12.60
N ALA A 24 2.71 -23.96 12.59
CA ALA A 24 3.41 -24.36 13.81
C ALA A 24 4.01 -23.17 14.59
N VAL A 25 3.95 -21.96 14.02
CA VAL A 25 4.53 -20.76 14.61
C VAL A 25 3.44 -19.73 14.88
N THR A 26 3.39 -19.25 16.13
CA THR A 26 2.49 -18.17 16.54
C THR A 26 3.31 -16.93 16.89
N VAL A 27 2.93 -15.79 16.32
CA VAL A 27 3.52 -14.49 16.61
C VAL A 27 2.43 -13.53 17.07
N LEU A 28 2.54 -13.00 18.29
CA LEU A 28 1.59 -12.03 18.81
C LEU A 28 1.93 -10.62 18.33
N HIS A 29 1.04 -10.02 17.55
CA HIS A 29 1.18 -8.64 17.08
C HIS A 29 0.15 -7.71 17.73
N TYR A 30 0.61 -6.79 18.57
CA TYR A 30 -0.24 -5.75 19.13
C TYR A 30 -0.51 -4.66 18.09
N LYS A 31 -1.67 -4.75 17.45
CA LYS A 31 -2.09 -3.83 16.39
C LYS A 31 -1.93 -2.37 16.81
N ARG A 32 -1.18 -1.61 16.02
CA ARG A 32 -0.92 -0.18 16.22
C ARG A 32 -0.22 0.16 17.55
N ALA A 33 0.42 -0.78 18.24
CA ALA A 33 1.11 -0.49 19.49
C ALA A 33 2.10 0.68 19.36
N ALA A 34 2.93 0.67 18.32
CA ALA A 34 3.91 1.73 18.04
C ALA A 34 3.35 2.94 17.29
N SER A 35 2.18 2.82 16.64
CA SER A 35 1.67 3.83 15.69
C SER A 35 0.37 4.51 16.08
N ARG A 36 -0.33 4.06 17.14
CA ARG A 36 -1.66 4.56 17.49
C ARG A 36 -1.73 6.07 17.74
N HIS A 37 -0.67 6.67 18.28
CA HIS A 37 -0.62 8.10 18.60
C HIS A 37 0.00 8.97 17.50
N SER A 38 0.56 8.36 16.45
CA SER A 38 1.21 9.10 15.36
C SER A 38 0.27 9.29 14.19
N ARG A 39 -0.20 10.52 13.98
CA ARG A 39 -0.99 10.88 12.79
C ARG A 39 -0.22 10.63 11.50
N ARG A 40 1.10 10.87 11.50
CA ARG A 40 1.98 10.57 10.36
C ARG A 40 1.99 9.08 10.06
N ALA A 41 2.14 8.22 11.07
CA ALA A 41 2.11 6.78 10.89
C ALA A 41 0.78 6.29 10.28
N GLN A 42 -0.34 6.83 10.76
CA GLN A 42 -1.66 6.49 10.24
C GLN A 42 -1.83 6.94 8.78
N PHE A 43 -1.36 8.15 8.45
CA PHE A 43 -1.38 8.66 7.08
C PHE A 43 -0.52 7.82 6.15
N GLU A 44 0.73 7.52 6.52
CA GLU A 44 1.63 6.68 5.72
C GLU A 44 1.06 5.27 5.50
N PHE A 45 0.31 4.73 6.46
CA PHE A 45 -0.39 3.46 6.26
C PHE A 45 -1.46 3.56 5.17
N GLN A 46 -2.28 4.63 5.17
CA GLN A 46 -3.25 4.85 4.11
C GLN A 46 -2.57 5.13 2.76
N ARG A 47 -1.48 5.89 2.77
CA ARG A 47 -0.69 6.24 1.58
C ARG A 47 -0.07 5.00 0.95
N ALA A 48 0.42 4.07 1.76
CA ALA A 48 0.94 2.78 1.28
C ALA A 48 -0.13 1.99 0.52
N MET A 49 -1.39 1.98 1.00
CA MET A 49 -2.49 1.32 0.31
C MET A 49 -2.82 1.97 -1.04
N TYR A 50 -2.82 3.31 -1.10
CA TYR A 50 -2.98 4.03 -2.36
C TYR A 50 -1.87 3.70 -3.37
N ILE A 51 -0.60 3.72 -2.93
CA ILE A 51 0.55 3.40 -3.78
C ILE A 51 0.45 1.97 -4.31
N PHE A 52 0.13 1.00 -3.44
CA PHE A 52 -0.03 -0.40 -3.83
C PHE A 52 -1.14 -0.57 -4.87
N TYR A 53 -2.32 0.01 -4.63
CA TYR A 53 -3.43 -0.02 -5.57
C TYR A 53 -3.04 0.58 -6.93
N ARG A 54 -2.43 1.77 -6.91
CA ARG A 54 -1.99 2.45 -8.14
C ARG A 54 -0.99 1.63 -8.95
N LYS A 55 -0.03 0.99 -8.27
CA LYS A 55 1.04 0.22 -8.90
C LYS A 55 0.56 -1.07 -9.54
N HIS A 56 -0.39 -1.77 -8.91
CA HIS A 56 -0.73 -3.14 -9.30
C HIS A 56 -2.12 -3.33 -9.88
N TYR A 57 -3.07 -2.43 -9.58
CA TYR A 57 -4.48 -2.64 -9.93
C TYR A 57 -5.11 -1.49 -10.72
N ALA A 58 -4.64 -0.25 -10.56
CA ALA A 58 -5.32 0.91 -11.16
C ALA A 58 -5.45 0.83 -12.70
N ALA A 59 -4.46 0.25 -13.39
CA ALA A 59 -4.48 0.12 -14.85
C ALA A 59 -5.51 -0.92 -15.36
N SER A 60 -5.80 -1.96 -14.59
CA SER A 60 -6.72 -3.04 -14.96
C SER A 60 -8.11 -2.89 -14.34
N THR A 61 -8.31 -1.91 -13.46
CA THR A 61 -9.57 -1.71 -12.74
C THR A 61 -10.54 -0.87 -13.58
N SER A 62 -11.81 -1.27 -13.64
CA SER A 62 -12.86 -0.50 -14.34
C SER A 62 -13.02 0.90 -13.72
N ARG A 63 -13.45 1.89 -14.52
CA ARG A 63 -13.52 3.30 -14.07
C ARG A 63 -14.42 3.49 -12.85
N VAL A 64 -15.55 2.78 -12.78
CA VAL A 64 -16.48 2.84 -11.64
C VAL A 64 -15.82 2.31 -10.37
N LEU A 65 -15.23 1.11 -10.44
CA LEU A 65 -14.56 0.51 -9.29
C LEU A 65 -13.33 1.33 -8.87
N HIS A 66 -12.60 1.88 -9.83
CA HIS A 66 -11.47 2.76 -9.57
C HIS A 66 -11.89 3.99 -8.75
N PHE A 67 -12.98 4.65 -9.15
CA PHE A 67 -13.52 5.78 -8.41
C PHE A 67 -13.97 5.37 -6.99
N LEU A 68 -14.69 4.26 -6.85
CA LEU A 68 -15.11 3.76 -5.54
C LEU A 68 -13.93 3.48 -4.59
N ILE A 69 -12.86 2.89 -5.12
CA ILE A 69 -11.64 2.62 -4.34
C ILE A 69 -10.98 3.94 -3.90
N LEU A 70 -10.82 4.91 -4.82
CA LEU A 70 -10.25 6.22 -4.47
C LEU A 70 -11.12 6.95 -3.44
N CYS A 71 -12.44 6.92 -3.59
CA CYS A 71 -13.37 7.47 -2.59
C CYS A 71 -13.18 6.80 -1.23
N GLY A 72 -13.08 5.47 -1.17
CA GLY A 72 -12.82 4.74 0.07
C GLY A 72 -11.50 5.14 0.74
N LEU A 73 -10.44 5.34 -0.05
CA LEU A 73 -9.14 5.80 0.44
C LEU A 73 -9.22 7.24 0.99
N VAL A 74 -9.92 8.15 0.30
CA VAL A 74 -10.11 9.54 0.75
C VAL A 74 -10.97 9.59 2.01
N LEU A 75 -12.08 8.85 2.07
CA LEU A 75 -12.94 8.79 3.25
C LEU A 75 -12.17 8.32 4.50
N ARG A 76 -11.25 7.36 4.32
CA ARG A 76 -10.45 6.81 5.41
C ARG A 76 -9.21 7.65 5.77
N GLY A 77 -8.59 8.29 4.78
CA GLY A 77 -7.36 9.08 4.93
C GLY A 77 -7.57 10.59 5.11
N GLY A 78 -8.79 11.07 4.90
CA GLY A 78 -9.18 12.49 5.03
C GLY A 78 -8.58 13.40 3.95
N LEU A 79 -8.61 14.71 4.24
CA LEU A 79 -8.08 15.76 3.35
C LEU A 79 -6.61 15.55 2.93
N PRO A 80 -5.69 15.09 3.80
CA PRO A 80 -4.32 14.81 3.38
C PRO A 80 -4.24 13.77 2.25
N MET A 81 -5.12 12.75 2.28
CA MET A 81 -5.16 11.74 1.22
C MET A 81 -5.67 12.30 -0.09
N LEU A 82 -6.70 13.16 -0.05
CA LEU A 82 -7.17 13.84 -1.25
C LEU A 82 -6.05 14.66 -1.91
N ARG A 83 -5.26 15.38 -1.11
CA ARG A 83 -4.09 16.13 -1.60
C ARG A 83 -3.02 15.22 -2.20
N GLU A 84 -2.78 14.05 -1.61
CA GLU A 84 -1.83 13.06 -2.14
C GLU A 84 -2.29 12.48 -3.49
N ILE A 85 -3.60 12.23 -3.64
CA ILE A 85 -4.17 11.69 -4.88
C ILE A 85 -4.16 12.75 -5.99
N LEU A 86 -4.48 14.01 -5.66
CA LEU A 86 -4.48 15.13 -6.61
C LEU A 86 -3.08 15.68 -6.90
N GLY A 87 -2.12 15.49 -5.98
CA GLY A 87 -0.74 15.89 -6.14
C GLY A 87 -0.04 15.12 -7.27
N ARG A 88 0.91 15.77 -7.94
CA ARG A 88 1.71 15.10 -8.98
C ARG A 88 2.40 13.87 -8.37
N PRO A 89 2.32 12.69 -9.00
CA PRO A 89 3.03 11.53 -8.51
C PRO A 89 4.53 11.85 -8.49
N GLN A 90 5.17 11.73 -7.32
CA GLN A 90 6.63 11.61 -7.29
C GLN A 90 6.96 10.40 -8.15
N ALA A 91 7.63 10.66 -9.28
CA ALA A 91 8.20 9.61 -10.10
C ALA A 91 9.00 8.70 -9.18
N ALA A 92 8.68 7.41 -9.17
CA ALA A 92 9.56 6.43 -8.56
C ALA A 92 10.91 6.60 -9.24
N THR A 93 11.89 7.14 -8.53
CA THR A 93 13.28 7.16 -8.97
C THR A 93 13.75 5.72 -8.95
N THR A 94 13.47 4.99 -10.03
CA THR A 94 14.14 3.74 -10.34
C THR A 94 15.59 4.11 -10.65
N LYS A 95 16.44 4.17 -9.62
CA LYS A 95 17.86 4.00 -9.84
C LYS A 95 18.03 2.52 -10.15
N GLU A 96 17.94 2.18 -11.43
CA GLU A 96 18.45 0.92 -11.94
C GLU A 96 19.97 0.94 -11.68
N THR A 97 20.43 0.09 -10.77
CA THR A 97 21.84 -0.26 -10.67
C THR A 97 22.09 -1.29 -11.77
N PRO A 98 22.86 -0.99 -12.83
CA PRO A 98 23.31 -2.02 -13.75
C PRO A 98 24.23 -2.98 -13.00
N ALA A 99 24.07 -4.27 -13.31
CA ALA A 99 24.85 -5.39 -12.81
C ALA A 99 26.33 -5.28 -13.19
#